data_AF-A0A2P7S4J7-F1
#
_entry.id   AF-A0A2P7S4J7-F1
#
_cell.length_a   1.000
_cell.length_b   1.000
_cell.length_c   1.000
_cell.angle_alpha   90.00
_cell.angle_beta   90.00
_cell.angle_gamma   90.00
#
_symmetry.space_group_name_H-M   'P 1'
#
loop_
_entity.id
_entity.type
_entity.pdbx_description
1 polymer ?
#
loop_
_entity_poly.entity_id
_entity_poly.type
_entity_poly.pdbx_seq_one_letter_code
_entity_poly.pdbx_strand_id
1 'polypeptide(L)' 'MTGADHQHTAAVDLAAEWLSTTRRDQISGPLVPALRQRFGLSAQEACQAIAQANLRRARAG' A
#
# COMPACT_ATOMS: atom_id res chain seq x y z
N MET A 1 1.87 7.90 -24.62
CA MET A 1 1.94 6.62 -23.89
C MET A 1 2.30 6.95 -22.45
N THR A 2 1.34 7.37 -21.63
CA THR A 2 1.51 7.69 -20.20
C THR A 2 0.12 7.89 -19.60
N GLY A 3 -0.52 6.80 -19.17
CA GLY A 3 -1.84 6.84 -18.53
C GLY A 3 -1.97 5.75 -17.48
N ALA A 4 -1.54 4.54 -17.84
CA ALA A 4 -1.47 3.41 -16.92
C ALA A 4 -0.52 3.65 -15.74
N ASP A 5 0.63 4.29 -15.98
CA ASP A 5 1.66 4.50 -14.94
C ASP A 5 1.19 5.39 -13.79
N HIS A 6 0.33 6.37 -14.08
CA HIS A 6 -0.22 7.27 -13.06
C HIS A 6 -1.32 6.59 -12.24
N GLN A 7 -2.15 5.75 -12.86
CA GLN A 7 -3.22 5.04 -12.17
C GLN A 7 -2.68 3.99 -11.18
N HIS A 8 -1.65 3.26 -11.60
CA HIS A 8 -0.97 2.28 -10.75
C HIS A 8 -0.28 2.96 -9.56
N THR A 9 0.37 4.10 -9.81
CA THR A 9 1.03 4.89 -8.76
C THR A 9 0.02 5.41 -7.73
N ALA A 10 -1.14 5.92 -8.18
CA ALA A 10 -2.18 6.43 -7.28
C ALA A 10 -2.73 5.34 -6.34
N ALA A 11 -2.97 4.13 -6.85
CA ALA A 11 -3.47 3.02 -6.03
C ALA A 11 -2.43 2.55 -4.99
N VAL A 12 -1.15 2.52 -5.36
CA VAL A 12 -0.04 2.21 -4.44
C VAL A 12 0.08 3.27 -3.34
N ASP A 13 -0.03 4.55 -3.69
CA ASP A 13 0.07 5.64 -2.73
C ASP A 13 -1.07 5.63 -1.70
N LEU A 14 -2.31 5.39 -2.15
CA LEU A 14 -3.48 5.23 -1.29
C LEU A 14 -3.33 4.02 -0.36
N ALA A 15 -2.83 2.89 -0.88
CA ALA A 15 -2.57 1.69 -0.09
C ALA A 15 -1.47 1.93 0.96
N ALA A 16 -0.42 2.66 0.60
CA ALA A 16 0.67 3.02 1.51
C ALA A 16 0.20 3.98 2.61
N GLU A 17 -0.65 4.95 2.27
CA GLU A 17 -1.22 5.90 3.23
C GLU A 17 -2.14 5.19 4.21
N TRP A 18 -3.07 4.39 3.69
CA TRP A 18 -3.95 3.55 4.49
C TRP A 18 -3.15 2.65 5.43
N LEU A 19 -2.11 1.98 4.92
CA LEU A 19 -1.28 1.12 5.76
C LEU A 19 -0.47 1.91 6.79
N SER A 20 0.04 3.11 6.44
CA SER A 20 0.81 3.94 7.38
C SER A 20 -0.03 4.41 8.58
N THR A 21 -1.32 4.71 8.35
CA THR A 21 -2.27 5.20 9.36
C THR A 21 -3.04 4.07 10.07
N THR A 22 -3.21 2.91 9.43
CA THR A 22 -3.93 1.76 10.00
C THR A 22 -3.09 1.06 11.06
N ARG A 23 -3.67 0.86 12.26
CA ARG A 23 -3.03 0.11 13.34
C ARG A 23 -2.85 -1.36 12.95
N ARG A 24 -1.70 -1.94 13.31
CA ARG A 24 -1.35 -3.34 12.99
C ARG A 24 -2.39 -4.33 13.52
N ASP A 25 -3.04 -4.02 14.64
CA ASP A 25 -4.06 -4.87 15.27
C ASP A 25 -5.36 -4.96 14.46
N GLN A 26 -5.62 -3.98 13.58
CA GLN A 26 -6.78 -3.97 12.69
C GLN A 26 -6.56 -4.82 11.42
N ILE A 27 -5.32 -5.24 11.17
CA ILE A 27 -4.97 -6.03 10.01
C ILE A 27 -4.93 -7.49 10.44
N SER A 28 -6.10 -8.13 10.46
CA SER A 28 -6.22 -9.57 10.69
C SER A 28 -5.77 -10.33 9.43
N GLY A 29 -4.45 -10.49 9.27
CA GLY A 29 -3.88 -11.39 8.26
C GLY A 29 -2.73 -10.80 7.43
N PRO A 30 -2.28 -11.56 6.42
CA PRO A 30 -1.17 -11.15 5.56
C PRO A 30 -1.48 -9.87 4.76
N LEU A 31 -0.57 -8.91 4.82
CA LEU A 31 -0.72 -7.57 4.23
C LEU A 31 -0.93 -7.60 2.71
N VAL A 32 -0.17 -8.42 1.99
CA VAL A 32 -0.22 -8.48 0.53
C VAL A 32 -1.62 -8.83 0.02
N PRO A 33 -2.24 -9.96 0.40
CA PRO A 33 -3.59 -10.27 -0.06
C PRO A 33 -4.64 -9.26 0.43
N ALA A 34 -4.48 -8.67 1.63
CA ALA A 34 -5.37 -7.61 2.09
C ALA A 34 -5.33 -6.36 1.17
N LEU A 35 -4.13 -5.91 0.78
CA LEU A 35 -3.95 -4.79 -0.13
C LEU A 35 -4.46 -5.10 -1.55
N ARG A 36 -4.23 -6.32 -2.03
CA ARG A 36 -4.74 -6.78 -3.33
C ARG A 36 -6.26 -6.78 -3.38
N GLN A 37 -6.93 -7.30 -2.35
CA GLN A 37 -8.40 -7.35 -2.28
C GLN A 37 -9.01 -5.97 -2.08
N ARG A 38 -8.35 -5.10 -1.30
CA ARG A 38 -8.88 -3.77 -0.95
C ARG A 38 -8.70 -2.73 -2.06
N PHE A 39 -7.57 -2.76 -2.76
CA PHE A 39 -7.18 -1.73 -3.72
C PHE A 39 -7.04 -2.25 -5.16
N GLY A 40 -7.27 -3.56 -5.40
CA GLY A 40 -7.12 -4.15 -6.73
C GLY A 40 -5.68 -4.25 -7.23
N LEU A 41 -4.71 -4.15 -6.33
CA LEU A 41 -3.27 -4.13 -6.67
C LEU A 41 -2.77 -5.50 -7.13
N SER A 42 -1.71 -5.48 -7.93
CA SER A 42 -0.85 -6.64 -8.16
C SER A 42 0.00 -6.97 -6.92
N ALA A 43 0.63 -8.14 -6.91
CA ALA A 43 1.53 -8.53 -5.83
C ALA A 43 2.75 -7.59 -5.71
N GLN A 44 3.26 -7.09 -6.84
CA GLN A 44 4.40 -6.18 -6.86
C GLN A 44 4.03 -4.81 -6.25
N GLU A 45 2.89 -4.27 -6.65
CA GLU A 45 2.36 -3.00 -6.13
C GLU A 45 2.03 -3.07 -4.64
N ALA A 46 1.47 -4.19 -4.18
CA ALA A 46 1.25 -4.42 -2.76
C ALA A 46 2.56 -4.38 -1.97
N CYS A 47 3.64 -5.00 -2.49
CA CYS A 47 4.96 -4.92 -1.87
C CYS A 47 5.52 -3.49 -1.85
N GLN A 48 5.32 -2.72 -2.93
CA GLN A 48 5.72 -1.30 -2.98
C GLN A 48 4.95 -0.46 -1.96
N ALA A 49 3.64 -0.65 -1.84
CA ALA A 49 2.81 0.04 -0.85
C ALA A 49 3.25 -0.28 0.59
N ILE A 50 3.62 -1.53 0.87
CA ILE A 50 4.15 -1.94 2.18
C ILE A 50 5.48 -1.24 2.48
N ALA A 51 6.41 -1.21 1.52
CA ALA A 51 7.69 -0.53 1.69
C ALA A 51 7.50 0.98 1.93
N GLN A 52 6.64 1.63 1.13
CA GLN A 52 6.26 3.03 1.28
C GLN A 52 5.68 3.32 2.67
N ALA A 53 4.73 2.51 3.13
CA ALA A 53 4.11 2.68 4.44
C ALA A 53 5.12 2.55 5.59
N ASN A 54 6.06 1.60 5.49
CA ASN A 54 7.13 1.44 6.47
C ASN A 54 8.06 2.65 6.51
N LEU A 55 8.44 3.20 5.35
CA LEU A 55 9.23 4.43 5.26
C LEU A 55 8.50 5.63 5.87
N ARG A 56 7.19 5.78 5.61
CA ARG A 56 6.36 6.85 6.20
C ARG A 56 6.33 6.75 7.73
N ARG A 57 6.16 5.55 8.27
CA ARG A 57 6.20 5.29 9.72
C ARG A 57 7.57 5.58 10.33
N ALA A 58 8.65 5.19 9.65
CA ALA A 58 10.02 5.42 10.11
C ALA A 58 10.41 6.91 10.11
N ARG A 59 9.77 7.73 9.28
CA ARG A 59 9.99 9.19 9.24
C ARG A 59 9.11 9.96 10.23
N ALA A 60 8.04 9.35 10.73
CA ALA A 60 7.08 9.97 11.63
C ALA A 60 7.39 9.72 13.12
N GLY A 61 8.40 8.90 13.42
CA GLY A 61 8.95 8.69 14.77
C GLY A 61 10.36 9.26 14.87
#